data_AF-U9USN6-F1
#
_entry.id   AF-U9USN6-F1
#
_cell.length_a   1.000
_cell.length_b   1.000
_cell.length_c   1.000
_cell.angle_alpha   90.00
_cell.angle_beta   90.00
_cell.angle_gamma   90.00
#
_symmetry.space_group_name_H-M   'P 1'
#
loop_
_entity.id
_entity.type
_entity.pdbx_description
1 polymer ?
#
loop_
_entity_poly.entity_id
_entity_poly.type
_entity_poly.pdbx_seq_one_letter_code
_entity_poly.pdbx_strand_id
1 'polypeptide(L)'
;MTFGVIKAIYRGAKRTPMNTKRGHNYYKGTGSGSMGWHTKRGGYKIDPKKVRTYVVPNLTDCPYLPYVEPKAKRGIKYTIDTDKYLELANKYVKKISENKLMIANEAKN
;
A
#
# COMPACT_ATOMS: atom_id res chain seq x y z
N MET A 1 4.93 12.22 35.48
CA MET A 1 3.68 12.88 35.87
C MET A 1 4.00 13.83 37.02
N THR A 2 3.85 15.14 36.86
CA THR A 2 4.14 16.11 37.92
C THR A 2 2.90 16.35 38.79
N PHE A 3 2.96 15.90 40.03
CA PHE A 3 2.01 16.24 41.10
C PHE A 3 2.21 17.72 41.51
N GLY A 4 1.13 18.48 41.71
CA GLY A 4 1.18 19.84 42.28
C GLY A 4 0.69 20.99 41.39
N VAL A 5 0.30 20.75 40.13
CA VAL A 5 -0.30 21.81 39.29
C VAL A 5 -1.82 21.77 39.43
N ILE A 6 -2.40 22.82 40.04
CA ILE A 6 -3.85 23.04 40.08
C ILE A 6 -4.37 23.13 38.64
N LYS A 7 -5.01 22.05 38.16
CA LYS A 7 -5.58 21.94 36.80
C LYS A 7 -6.80 22.84 36.57
N ALA A 8 -7.36 23.43 37.61
CA ALA A 8 -8.64 24.14 37.60
C ALA A 8 -8.57 25.64 37.24
N ILE A 9 -7.36 26.23 37.13
CA ILE A 9 -7.24 27.59 36.61
C ILE A 9 -7.19 27.50 35.08
N TYR A 10 -8.25 27.96 34.40
CA TYR A 10 -8.26 28.11 32.95
C TYR A 10 -7.19 29.12 32.54
N ARG A 11 -5.97 28.65 32.27
CA ARG A 11 -4.86 29.44 31.73
C ARG A 11 -5.08 29.73 30.24
N GLY A 12 -6.15 30.44 29.92
CA GLY A 12 -6.51 30.92 28.58
C GLY A 12 -6.48 29.85 27.47
N ALA A 13 -6.51 30.30 26.22
CA ALA A 13 -6.32 29.43 25.07
C ALA A 13 -4.83 29.11 24.87
N LYS A 14 -4.49 27.84 24.67
CA LYS A 14 -3.10 27.39 24.42
C LYS A 14 -2.78 27.39 22.92
N ARG A 15 -1.58 27.89 22.56
CA ARG A 15 -1.02 27.89 21.19
C ARG A 15 -0.51 26.51 20.77
N THR A 16 -1.39 25.52 20.74
CA THR A 16 -1.11 24.16 20.27
C THR A 16 -1.75 23.94 18.90
N PRO A 17 -1.25 22.99 18.07
CA PRO A 17 -1.89 22.69 16.79
C PRO A 17 -3.40 22.42 16.96
N MET A 18 -4.22 23.07 16.15
CA MET A 18 -5.67 22.85 16.17
C MET A 18 -6.00 21.42 15.72
N ASN A 19 -7.04 20.82 16.27
CA ASN A 19 -7.57 19.54 15.81
C ASN A 19 -8.98 19.74 15.21
N THR A 20 -9.59 18.67 14.72
CA THR A 20 -10.94 18.72 14.14
C THR A 20 -12.05 19.08 15.13
N LYS A 21 -11.76 19.11 16.44
CA LYS A 21 -12.72 19.35 17.53
C LYS A 21 -12.58 20.72 18.17
N ARG A 22 -11.69 21.58 17.65
CA ARG A 22 -11.41 22.93 18.17
C ARG A 22 -11.81 23.97 17.13
N GLY A 23 -12.28 25.13 17.60
CA GLY A 23 -12.73 26.24 16.77
C GLY A 23 -14.20 26.12 16.35
N HIS A 24 -14.88 27.27 16.22
CA HIS A 24 -16.26 27.35 15.73
C HIS A 24 -16.27 27.42 14.21
N ASN A 25 -17.06 26.58 13.53
CA ASN A 25 -17.13 26.47 12.06
C ASN A 25 -15.77 26.23 11.37
N TYR A 26 -14.79 25.69 12.09
CA TYR A 26 -13.47 25.36 11.54
C TYR A 26 -13.43 23.90 11.09
N TYR A 27 -13.44 23.67 9.78
CA TYR A 27 -13.32 22.33 9.20
C TYR A 27 -11.87 22.03 8.80
N LYS A 28 -11.17 21.21 9.60
CA LYS A 28 -9.77 20.84 9.35
C LYS A 28 -9.59 19.57 8.50
N GLY A 29 -10.48 18.60 8.64
CA GLY A 29 -10.32 17.25 8.07
C GLY A 29 -9.34 16.33 8.84
N THR A 30 -9.27 15.06 8.43
CA THR A 30 -8.50 13.98 9.10
C THR A 30 -7.43 13.32 8.22
N GLY A 31 -7.16 13.86 7.03
CA GLY A 31 -6.17 13.27 6.11
C GLY A 31 -6.70 12.11 5.25
N SER A 32 -8.01 11.88 5.22
CA SER A 32 -8.64 10.83 4.39
C SER A 32 -8.54 11.06 2.87
N GLY A 33 -8.14 12.26 2.43
CA GLY A 33 -8.22 12.68 1.03
C GLY A 33 -9.67 12.84 0.53
N SER A 34 -9.84 13.29 -0.72
CA SER A 34 -11.15 13.46 -1.36
C SER A 34 -11.53 12.24 -2.21
N MET A 35 -12.82 11.88 -2.20
CA MET A 35 -13.38 10.78 -3.00
C MET A 35 -14.30 11.29 -4.13
N GLY A 36 -14.27 12.59 -4.40
CA GLY A 36 -15.27 13.28 -5.22
C GLY A 36 -15.19 14.80 -5.06
N TRP A 37 -16.30 15.49 -5.28
CA TRP A 37 -16.38 16.95 -5.20
C TRP A 37 -17.71 17.44 -4.61
N HIS A 38 -17.68 18.65 -4.05
CA HIS A 38 -18.88 19.35 -3.59
C HIS A 38 -19.66 19.94 -4.78
N THR A 39 -20.98 19.88 -4.70
CA THR A 39 -21.91 20.49 -5.66
C THR A 39 -22.17 21.95 -5.30
N LYS A 40 -22.73 22.72 -6.24
CA LYS A 40 -23.06 24.15 -6.06
C LYS A 40 -23.94 24.42 -4.82
N ARG A 41 -24.78 23.47 -4.42
CA ARG A 41 -25.72 23.59 -3.28
C ARG A 41 -25.28 22.80 -2.05
N GLY A 42 -23.98 22.53 -1.88
CA GLY A 42 -23.42 21.91 -0.67
C GLY A 42 -23.51 20.39 -0.58
N GLY A 43 -24.22 19.72 -1.49
CA GLY A 43 -24.18 18.26 -1.61
C GLY A 43 -22.81 17.75 -2.05
N TYR A 44 -22.56 16.43 -1.94
CA TYR A 44 -21.30 15.81 -2.35
C TYR A 44 -21.55 14.73 -3.41
N LYS A 45 -20.79 14.74 -4.50
CA LYS A 45 -20.83 13.70 -5.55
C LYS A 45 -19.56 12.88 -5.50
N ILE A 46 -19.71 11.56 -5.37
CA ILE A 46 -18.61 10.59 -5.34
C ILE A 46 -18.19 10.27 -6.78
N ASP A 47 -16.88 10.26 -7.03
CA ASP A 47 -16.27 9.82 -8.28
C ASP A 47 -15.71 8.41 -8.10
N PRO A 48 -16.30 7.36 -8.71
CA PRO A 48 -15.83 5.98 -8.57
C PRO A 48 -14.36 5.79 -8.93
N LYS A 49 -13.79 6.63 -9.82
CA LYS A 49 -12.37 6.56 -10.20
C LYS A 49 -11.42 7.02 -9.08
N LYS A 50 -11.92 7.80 -8.11
CA LYS A 50 -11.14 8.29 -6.96
C LYS A 50 -11.34 7.45 -5.71
N VAL A 51 -12.33 6.56 -5.69
CA VAL A 51 -12.60 5.68 -4.56
C VAL A 51 -11.47 4.65 -4.46
N ARG A 52 -10.81 4.60 -3.30
CA ARG A 52 -9.74 3.63 -3.04
C ARG A 52 -10.35 2.24 -2.84
N THR A 53 -9.94 1.28 -3.67
CA THR A 53 -10.37 -0.11 -3.59
C THR A 53 -9.20 -1.03 -3.23
N TYR A 54 -9.44 -2.04 -2.40
CA TYR A 54 -8.48 -3.10 -2.14
C TYR A 54 -8.74 -4.26 -3.09
N VAL A 55 -7.87 -4.45 -4.08
CA VAL A 55 -7.96 -5.57 -5.03
C VAL A 55 -7.43 -6.82 -4.36
N VAL A 56 -8.30 -7.80 -4.14
CA VAL A 56 -7.95 -9.08 -3.50
C VAL A 56 -7.64 -10.10 -4.60
N PRO A 57 -6.43 -10.71 -4.63
CA PRO A 57 -6.11 -11.77 -5.57
C PRO A 57 -6.82 -13.08 -5.19
N ASN A 58 -6.91 -14.02 -6.13
CA ASN A 58 -7.34 -15.38 -5.80
C ASN A 58 -6.23 -16.09 -5.01
N LEU A 59 -6.57 -16.64 -3.84
CA LEU A 59 -5.65 -17.26 -2.90
C LEU A 59 -5.88 -18.77 -2.68
N THR A 60 -6.77 -19.41 -3.45
CA THR A 60 -7.16 -20.81 -3.24
C THR A 60 -5.97 -21.78 -3.15
N ASP A 61 -4.94 -21.59 -4.00
CA ASP A 61 -3.77 -22.47 -4.06
C ASP A 61 -2.47 -21.78 -3.60
N CYS A 62 -2.56 -20.80 -2.70
CA CYS A 62 -1.38 -20.08 -2.22
C CYS A 62 -0.58 -20.90 -1.19
N PRO A 63 0.65 -21.35 -1.49
CA PRO A 63 1.45 -22.15 -0.56
C PRO A 63 2.16 -21.29 0.50
N TYR A 64 2.10 -19.97 0.40
CA TYR A 64 2.88 -19.05 1.23
C TYR A 64 2.15 -18.69 2.52
N LEU A 65 2.88 -18.74 3.63
CA LEU A 65 2.40 -18.38 4.96
C LEU A 65 2.96 -17.01 5.40
N PRO A 66 2.30 -16.30 6.34
CA PRO A 66 2.79 -15.03 6.88
C PRO A 66 4.13 -15.13 7.61
N TYR A 67 4.50 -16.34 8.05
CA TYR A 67 5.72 -16.62 8.81
C TYR A 67 6.59 -17.65 8.09
N VAL A 68 7.89 -17.59 8.36
CA VAL A 68 8.88 -18.52 7.83
C VAL A 68 9.52 -19.30 8.98
N GLU A 69 10.07 -20.48 8.67
CA GLU A 69 10.80 -21.27 9.65
C GLU A 69 12.04 -20.52 10.17
N PRO A 70 12.29 -20.48 11.50
CA PRO A 70 13.46 -19.80 12.06
C PRO A 70 14.81 -20.34 11.58
N LYS A 71 14.83 -21.60 11.11
CA LYS A 71 16.02 -22.28 10.59
C LYS A 71 16.31 -21.97 9.13
N ALA A 72 15.41 -21.29 8.43
CA ALA A 72 15.62 -20.92 7.03
C ALA A 72 16.86 -20.02 6.90
N LYS A 73 17.74 -20.35 5.94
CA LYS A 73 18.92 -19.52 5.66
C LYS A 73 18.48 -18.16 5.15
N ARG A 74 19.09 -17.09 5.68
CA ARG A 74 18.83 -15.74 5.16
C ARG A 74 19.32 -15.65 3.72
N GLY A 75 18.46 -15.17 2.84
CA GLY A 75 18.82 -14.88 1.45
C GLY A 75 19.82 -13.73 1.35
N ILE A 76 20.60 -13.73 0.26
CA ILE A 76 21.51 -12.63 -0.09
C ILE A 76 20.65 -11.44 -0.53
N LYS A 77 20.89 -10.25 0.05
CA LYS A 77 20.27 -9.02 -0.45
C LYS A 77 20.99 -8.61 -1.73
N TYR A 78 20.33 -8.70 -2.87
CA TYR A 78 20.84 -8.16 -4.13
C TYR A 78 19.93 -7.04 -4.62
N THR A 79 20.54 -5.94 -5.05
CA THR A 79 19.88 -4.97 -5.93
C THR A 79 20.11 -5.45 -7.36
N ILE A 80 19.07 -5.45 -8.18
CA ILE A 80 19.18 -5.85 -9.59
C ILE A 80 19.56 -4.59 -10.37
N ASP A 81 20.76 -4.59 -10.94
CA ASP A 81 21.18 -3.56 -11.89
C ASP A 81 20.56 -3.82 -13.28
N THR A 82 20.55 -2.80 -14.15
CA THR A 82 19.91 -2.84 -15.46
C THR A 82 20.49 -3.96 -16.34
N ASP A 83 21.82 -4.09 -16.38
CA ASP A 83 22.50 -5.12 -17.17
C ASP A 83 22.17 -6.52 -16.69
N LYS A 84 22.13 -6.71 -15.36
CA LYS A 84 21.77 -7.98 -14.72
C LYS A 84 20.31 -8.35 -14.97
N TYR A 85 19.42 -7.35 -15.03
CA TYR A 85 18.03 -7.56 -15.41
C TYR A 85 17.89 -8.04 -16.85
N LEU A 86 18.59 -7.38 -17.78
CA LEU A 86 18.59 -7.75 -19.20
C LEU A 86 19.12 -9.17 -19.41
N GLU A 87 20.20 -9.54 -18.73
CA GLU A 87 20.74 -10.89 -18.77
C GLU A 87 19.71 -11.94 -18.31
N LEU A 88 19.08 -11.71 -17.15
CA LEU A 88 18.04 -12.59 -16.63
C LEU A 88 16.85 -12.67 -17.60
N ALA A 89 16.38 -11.54 -18.12
CA ALA A 89 15.26 -11.49 -19.07
C ALA A 89 15.56 -12.30 -20.34
N ASN A 90 16.74 -12.11 -20.93
CA ASN A 90 17.17 -12.88 -22.10
C ASN A 90 17.25 -14.38 -21.80
N LYS A 91 17.74 -14.75 -20.61
CA LYS A 91 17.76 -16.14 -20.15
C LYS A 91 16.35 -16.73 -20.00
N TYR A 92 15.40 -15.97 -19.45
CA TYR A 92 14.00 -16.39 -19.35
C TYR A 92 13.35 -16.59 -20.73
N VAL A 93 13.56 -15.66 -21.65
CA VAL A 93 13.04 -15.77 -23.03
C VAL A 93 13.57 -17.02 -23.73
N LYS A 94 14.88 -17.28 -23.62
CA LYS A 94 15.50 -18.49 -24.19
C LYS A 94 14.92 -19.78 -23.59
N LYS A 95 14.72 -19.82 -22.27
CA LYS A 95 14.11 -20.98 -21.60
C LYS A 95 12.68 -21.24 -22.08
N ILE A 96 11.91 -20.18 -22.33
CA ILE A 96 10.54 -20.29 -22.86
C ILE A 96 10.54 -20.88 -24.27
N SER A 97 11.45 -20.44 -25.15
CA SER A 97 11.53 -20.98 -26.51
C SER A 97 11.91 -22.46 -26.53
N GLU A 98 12.84 -22.88 -25.66
CA GLU A 98 13.25 -24.28 -25.50
C GLU A 98 12.10 -25.16 -25.00
N ASN A 99 11.36 -24.73 -23.98
CA ASN A 99 10.18 -25.46 -23.50
C ASN A 99 9.09 -25.58 -24.56
N LYS A 100 8.88 -24.54 -25.38
CA LYS A 100 7.90 -24.57 -26.47
C LYS A 100 8.28 -25.58 -27.56
N LEU A 101 9.58 -25.72 -27.86
CA LEU A 101 10.09 -26.71 -28.80
C LEU A 101 9.95 -28.13 -28.25
N MET A 102 10.22 -28.34 -26.96
CA MET A 102 10.05 -29.64 -26.29
C MET A 102 8.58 -30.12 -26.38
N ILE A 103 7.62 -29.27 -25.99
CA ILE A 103 6.18 -29.58 -26.07
C ILE A 103 5.75 -29.88 -27.52
N ALA A 104 6.26 -29.10 -28.48
CA ALA A 104 5.94 -29.30 -29.89
C ALA A 104 6.50 -30.61 -30.47
N ASN A 105 7.57 -31.15 -29.91
CA ASN A 105 8.13 -32.44 -30.30
C ASN A 105 7.42 -33.61 -29.58
N GLU A 106 7.03 -33.40 -28.32
CA GLU A 106 6.25 -34.36 -27.53
C GLU A 106 4.86 -34.60 -28.15
N ALA A 107 4.23 -33.57 -28.73
CA ALA A 107 2.96 -33.68 -29.44
C ALA A 107 3.05 -34.31 -30.84
N LYS A 108 4.27 -34.56 -31.35
CA LYS A 108 4.51 -35.17 -32.68
C LYS A 108 4.86 -36.66 -32.61
N ASN A 109 5.20 -37.17 -31.43
CA ASN A 109 5.34 -38.60 -31.14
C ASN A 109 3.99 -39.16 -30.68
#